data_AF-A0A6I3N6X1-F1
#
_entry.id   AF-A0A6I3N6X1-F1
#
_cell.length_a   1.000
_cell.length_b   1.000
_cell.length_c   1.000
_cell.angle_alpha   90.00
_cell.angle_beta   90.00
_cell.angle_gamma   90.00
#
_symmetry.space_group_name_H-M   'P 1'
#
loop_
_entity.id
_entity.type
_entity.pdbx_description
1 polymer ?
#
loop_
_entity_poly.entity_id
_entity_poly.type
_entity_poly.pdbx_seq_one_letter_code
_entity_poly.pdbx_strand_id
1 'polypeptide(L)'
;MNPLFDYLLKSVLWLCSFYVVYHFLLRKETFCKFNRFFLLTGVFASIIMPLIVVYHTVYTIASVEDSVPVIATIPTIQAEPTMSFREIIQNTAILLYGICLAFFIIRTTINLAPILKEIRKHRGSDVLIHTQTFHSPFSFGKYIFIPESLSNQERELILAHEYTHTNELHYLDLWLTKAVCILQFFNPIAWLYAKAVQENCEFIADHQTFRNTTLKDEYLQLLIKYSVGHHLNPIALHFSFPLIFKRIKIMKQKQSNKLASLKSLMVVPLACLIMVGFAQTKIVETQTVTKQKKENLVATPKAKTQQTDTQSKSPAQQADQGKASAQNTNEAQPAGQDKQNANNVDEVVVVGYGAPQTNDQQTSKRPAEVFTVVEDMPKFADGPVQEFLRKNIRYPVEAQKKGIQGRVICQFIVETDGSISSVQVVRSIDPLLDAEACRVLYSMPKWIPGKQRGQVVRVKYTLPISFALK
;
A
#
# COMPACT_ATOMS: atom_id res chain seq x y z
N MET A 1 -22.44 -13.54 13.62
CA MET A 1 -21.98 -14.13 12.34
C MET A 1 -21.32 -15.46 12.65
N ASN A 2 -21.10 -16.34 11.65
CA ASN A 2 -20.32 -17.56 11.89
C ASN A 2 -18.89 -17.15 12.36
N PRO A 3 -18.32 -17.83 13.37
CA PRO A 3 -16.99 -17.48 13.91
C PRO A 3 -15.89 -17.49 12.85
N LEU A 4 -15.98 -18.34 11.82
CA LEU A 4 -15.02 -18.38 10.71
C LEU A 4 -14.99 -17.05 9.93
N PHE A 5 -16.17 -16.51 9.58
CA PHE A 5 -16.24 -15.26 8.81
C PHE A 5 -15.83 -14.04 9.65
N ASP A 6 -16.13 -14.04 10.95
CA ASP A 6 -15.65 -13.00 11.87
C ASP A 6 -14.11 -13.02 11.96
N TYR A 7 -13.52 -14.21 12.09
CA TYR A 7 -12.07 -14.38 12.07
C TYR A 7 -11.44 -13.90 10.75
N LEU A 8 -11.99 -14.31 9.60
CA LEU A 8 -11.48 -13.90 8.30
C LEU A 8 -11.55 -12.38 8.10
N LEU A 9 -12.65 -11.75 8.52
CA LEU A 9 -12.80 -10.30 8.43
C LEU A 9 -11.73 -9.57 9.25
N LYS A 10 -11.53 -9.98 10.51
CA LYS A 10 -10.48 -9.43 11.38
C LYS A 10 -9.09 -9.65 10.79
N SER A 11 -8.82 -10.84 10.25
CA SER A 11 -7.55 -11.19 9.61
C SER A 11 -7.25 -10.29 8.41
N VAL A 12 -8.26 -10.02 7.57
CA VAL A 12 -8.16 -9.09 6.44
C VAL A 12 -7.81 -7.68 6.93
N LEU A 13 -8.50 -7.16 7.95
CA LEU A 13 -8.25 -5.81 8.47
C LEU A 13 -6.81 -5.63 8.99
N TRP A 14 -6.28 -6.62 9.68
CA TRP A 14 -4.89 -6.62 10.13
C TRP A 14 -3.90 -6.59 8.96
N LEU A 15 -4.09 -7.46 7.96
CA LEU A 15 -3.21 -7.47 6.79
C LEU A 15 -3.28 -6.14 6.00
N CYS A 16 -4.48 -5.56 5.89
CA CYS A 16 -4.71 -4.28 5.24
C CYS A 16 -3.99 -3.13 5.97
N SER A 17 -4.07 -3.10 7.31
CA SER A 17 -3.41 -2.11 8.14
C SER A 17 -1.89 -2.05 7.87
N PHE A 18 -1.23 -3.20 7.92
CA PHE A 18 0.20 -3.30 7.62
C PHE A 18 0.52 -2.92 6.18
N TYR A 19 -0.33 -3.32 5.22
CA TYR A 19 -0.12 -2.97 3.81
C TYR A 19 -0.16 -1.46 3.58
N VAL A 20 -1.14 -0.76 4.15
CA VAL A 20 -1.31 0.70 3.98
C VAL A 20 -0.10 1.44 4.54
N VAL A 21 0.33 1.09 5.76
CA VAL A 21 1.53 1.67 6.38
C VAL A 21 2.77 1.44 5.52
N TYR A 22 2.97 0.21 5.04
CA TYR A 22 4.07 -0.11 4.14
C TYR A 22 4.01 0.71 2.85
N HIS A 23 2.86 0.72 2.16
CA HIS A 23 2.70 1.30 0.84
C HIS A 23 3.00 2.80 0.83
N PHE A 24 2.48 3.54 1.82
CA PHE A 24 2.61 5.00 1.88
C PHE A 24 3.90 5.47 2.54
N LEU A 25 4.41 4.77 3.55
CA LEU A 25 5.52 5.25 4.38
C LEU A 25 6.83 4.51 4.11
N LEU A 26 6.83 3.17 4.10
CA LEU A 26 8.08 2.38 4.10
C LEU A 26 8.57 2.00 2.70
N ARG A 27 7.67 1.91 1.71
CA ARG A 27 8.01 1.44 0.35
C ARG A 27 9.13 2.25 -0.33
N LYS A 28 9.27 3.52 0.04
CA LYS A 28 10.26 4.45 -0.54
C LYS A 28 11.61 4.44 0.19
N GLU A 29 11.69 3.75 1.34
CA GLU A 29 12.86 3.73 2.19
C GLU A 29 13.83 2.63 1.75
N THR A 30 15.13 2.88 1.87
CA THR A 30 16.19 1.95 1.43
C THR A 30 16.49 0.82 2.42
N PHE A 31 15.79 0.77 3.56
CA PHE A 31 15.98 -0.24 4.61
C PHE A 31 15.27 -1.56 4.30
N CYS A 32 15.72 -2.26 3.25
CA CYS A 32 15.04 -3.45 2.73
C CYS A 32 14.92 -4.58 3.76
N LYS A 33 15.91 -4.76 4.65
CA LYS A 33 15.84 -5.77 5.74
C LYS A 33 14.77 -5.43 6.78
N PHE A 34 14.64 -4.16 7.15
CA PHE A 34 13.60 -3.71 8.10
C PHE A 34 12.21 -3.84 7.47
N ASN A 35 12.08 -3.46 6.21
CA ASN A 35 10.83 -3.60 5.45
C ASN A 35 10.40 -5.07 5.35
N ARG A 36 11.35 -6.01 5.14
CA ARG A 36 11.09 -7.46 5.18
C ARG A 36 10.50 -7.86 6.53
N PHE A 37 11.17 -7.49 7.63
CA PHE A 37 10.72 -7.81 8.97
C PHE A 37 9.31 -7.28 9.24
N PHE A 38 9.07 -6.00 8.93
CA PHE A 38 7.76 -5.36 9.08
C PHE A 38 6.66 -6.09 8.29
N LEU A 39 6.95 -6.45 7.04
CA LEU A 39 5.99 -7.17 6.20
C LEU A 39 5.73 -8.59 6.72
N LEU A 40 6.74 -9.30 7.21
CA LEU A 40 6.52 -10.63 7.80
C LEU A 40 5.73 -10.54 9.11
N THR A 41 6.01 -9.55 9.97
CA THR A 41 5.21 -9.29 11.17
C THR A 41 3.76 -9.06 10.83
N GLY A 42 3.44 -8.33 9.75
CA GLY A 42 2.06 -8.13 9.31
C GLY A 42 1.35 -9.42 8.90
N VAL A 43 2.06 -10.37 8.26
CA VAL A 43 1.51 -11.70 7.96
C VAL A 43 1.20 -12.45 9.24
N PHE A 44 2.14 -12.56 10.18
CA PHE A 44 1.90 -13.23 11.45
C PHE A 44 0.81 -12.54 12.27
N ALA A 45 0.78 -11.21 12.31
CA ALA A 45 -0.25 -10.44 12.99
C ALA A 45 -1.64 -10.72 12.40
N SER A 46 -1.76 -10.84 11.06
CA SER A 46 -3.03 -11.16 10.42
C SER A 46 -3.58 -12.54 10.80
N ILE A 47 -2.72 -13.48 11.21
CA ILE A 47 -3.11 -14.81 11.65
C ILE A 47 -3.37 -14.83 13.16
N ILE A 48 -2.47 -14.23 13.96
CA ILE A 48 -2.49 -14.35 15.43
C ILE A 48 -3.44 -13.35 16.08
N MET A 49 -3.46 -12.09 15.64
CA MET A 49 -4.21 -11.03 16.32
C MET A 49 -5.74 -11.26 16.35
N PRO A 50 -6.38 -11.81 15.30
CA PRO A 50 -7.81 -12.11 15.36
C PRO A 50 -8.23 -13.11 16.46
N LEU A 51 -7.30 -13.91 16.99
CA LEU A 51 -7.58 -14.83 18.11
C LEU A 51 -7.64 -14.12 19.46
N ILE A 52 -7.10 -12.89 19.56
CA ILE A 52 -7.09 -12.12 20.79
C ILE A 52 -8.44 -11.39 20.91
N VAL A 53 -9.23 -11.76 21.92
CA VAL A 53 -10.51 -11.12 22.21
C VAL A 53 -10.31 -10.04 23.28
N VAL A 54 -10.72 -8.82 22.96
CA VAL A 54 -10.72 -7.69 23.90
C VAL A 54 -12.12 -7.53 24.46
N TYR A 55 -12.25 -7.33 25.78
CA TYR A 55 -13.55 -7.12 26.44
C TYR A 55 -13.68 -5.69 26.98
N HIS A 56 -14.85 -5.08 26.82
CA HIS A 56 -15.25 -3.90 27.58
C HIS A 56 -16.42 -4.26 28.48
N THR A 57 -16.33 -3.95 29.78
CA THR A 57 -17.36 -4.28 30.76
C THR A 57 -18.44 -3.21 30.79
N VAL A 58 -19.70 -3.63 30.66
CA VAL A 58 -20.87 -2.75 30.88
C VAL A 58 -21.67 -3.32 32.04
N TYR A 59 -21.98 -2.48 33.01
CA TYR A 59 -22.80 -2.84 34.16
C TYR A 59 -24.27 -2.54 33.84
N THR A 60 -25.12 -3.56 33.94
CA THR A 60 -26.58 -3.41 33.82
C THR A 60 -27.23 -3.73 35.15
N ILE A 61 -28.22 -2.93 35.54
CA ILE A 61 -29.10 -3.22 36.67
C ILE A 61 -30.14 -4.26 36.24
N ALA A 62 -30.27 -5.35 37.00
CA ALA A 62 -31.31 -6.34 36.76
C ALA A 62 -32.68 -5.73 37.11
N SER A 63 -33.55 -5.59 36.13
CA SER A 63 -34.97 -5.32 36.37
C SER A 63 -35.63 -6.61 36.86
N VAL A 64 -36.17 -6.58 38.08
CA VAL A 64 -36.99 -7.66 38.61
C VAL A 64 -38.33 -7.63 37.86
N GLU A 65 -38.48 -8.46 36.84
CA GLU A 65 -39.80 -8.78 36.32
C GLU A 65 -40.48 -9.72 37.30
N ASP A 66 -41.56 -9.26 37.92
CA ASP A 66 -42.45 -10.11 38.73
C ASP A 66 -43.09 -11.15 37.79
N SER A 67 -42.50 -12.34 37.73
CA SER A 67 -43.06 -13.47 37.00
C SER A 67 -44.25 -14.04 37.77
N VAL A 68 -45.47 -13.67 37.37
CA VAL A 68 -46.69 -14.38 37.81
C VAL A 68 -46.68 -15.78 37.15
N PRO A 69 -46.79 -16.88 37.92
CA PRO A 69 -46.77 -18.21 37.34
C PRO A 69 -48.12 -18.51 36.69
N VAL A 70 -48.22 -18.29 35.38
CA VAL A 70 -49.34 -18.81 34.58
C VAL A 70 -49.00 -20.26 34.21
N ILE A 71 -49.59 -21.22 34.92
CA ILE A 71 -49.54 -22.63 34.56
C ILE A 71 -50.55 -22.86 33.42
N ALA A 72 -50.11 -22.62 32.19
CA ALA A 72 -50.82 -23.08 31.00
C ALA A 72 -50.00 -24.20 30.36
N THR A 73 -50.37 -25.45 30.64
CA THR A 73 -49.78 -26.63 30.00
C THR A 73 -50.35 -26.76 28.59
N ILE A 74 -49.77 -26.02 27.64
CA ILE A 74 -50.05 -26.21 26.22
C ILE A 74 -49.19 -27.40 25.75
N PRO A 75 -49.74 -28.39 25.02
CA PRO A 75 -48.92 -29.44 24.45
C PRO A 75 -47.91 -28.83 23.48
N THR A 76 -46.63 -28.87 23.85
CA THR A 76 -45.52 -28.49 22.98
C THR A 76 -45.46 -29.47 21.82
N ILE A 77 -46.00 -29.09 20.68
CA ILE A 77 -45.73 -29.77 19.41
C ILE A 77 -44.22 -29.64 19.18
N GLN A 78 -43.48 -30.75 19.28
CA GLN A 78 -42.08 -30.78 18.86
C GLN A 78 -42.05 -30.59 17.34
N ALA A 79 -41.85 -29.34 16.91
CA ALA A 79 -41.57 -29.05 15.51
C ALA A 79 -40.29 -29.78 15.11
N GLU A 80 -40.32 -30.52 14.01
CA GLU A 80 -39.08 -31.07 13.44
C GLU A 80 -38.09 -29.92 13.17
N PRO A 81 -36.78 -30.15 13.39
CA PRO A 81 -35.76 -29.13 13.21
C PRO A 81 -35.66 -28.77 11.73
N THR A 82 -36.48 -27.83 11.29
CA THR A 82 -36.39 -27.23 9.97
C THR A 82 -35.22 -26.26 10.00
N MET A 83 -34.21 -26.54 9.17
CA MET A 83 -33.02 -25.69 9.08
C MET A 83 -33.44 -24.26 8.72
N SER A 84 -32.99 -23.29 9.50
CA SER A 84 -33.34 -21.89 9.26
C SER A 84 -32.75 -21.42 7.92
N PHE A 85 -33.46 -20.55 7.19
CA PHE A 85 -32.94 -19.94 5.96
C PHE A 85 -31.54 -19.32 6.13
N ARG A 86 -31.27 -18.74 7.31
CA ARG A 86 -29.95 -18.19 7.68
C ARG A 86 -28.88 -19.27 7.78
N GLU A 87 -29.21 -20.43 8.32
CA GLU A 87 -28.28 -21.56 8.45
C GLU A 87 -27.99 -22.17 7.07
N ILE A 88 -28.99 -22.25 6.20
CA ILE A 88 -28.81 -22.67 4.80
C ILE A 88 -27.83 -21.74 4.09
N ILE A 89 -28.00 -20.42 4.20
CA ILE A 89 -27.05 -19.45 3.60
C ILE A 89 -25.65 -19.59 4.19
N GLN A 90 -25.53 -19.76 5.51
CA GLN A 90 -24.21 -19.87 6.14
C GLN A 90 -23.48 -21.16 5.73
N ASN A 91 -24.19 -22.28 5.72
CA ASN A 91 -23.62 -23.58 5.34
C ASN A 91 -23.23 -23.60 3.86
N THR A 92 -24.07 -23.04 2.97
CA THR A 92 -23.74 -22.90 1.55
C THR A 92 -22.54 -21.98 1.32
N ALA A 93 -22.43 -20.87 2.05
CA ALA A 93 -21.28 -19.97 1.97
C ALA A 93 -19.98 -20.65 2.41
N ILE A 94 -20.01 -21.45 3.48
CA ILE A 94 -18.85 -22.22 3.97
C ILE A 94 -18.44 -23.28 2.96
N LEU A 95 -19.41 -24.01 2.39
CA LEU A 95 -19.15 -25.02 1.36
C LEU A 95 -18.48 -24.39 0.14
N LEU A 96 -19.03 -23.26 -0.36
CA LEU A 96 -18.49 -22.55 -1.50
C LEU A 96 -17.06 -22.03 -1.23
N TYR A 97 -16.84 -21.47 -0.05
CA TYR A 97 -15.49 -21.06 0.39
C TYR A 97 -14.51 -22.24 0.38
N GLY A 98 -14.93 -23.41 0.89
CA GLY A 98 -14.12 -24.63 0.88
C GLY A 98 -13.78 -25.14 -0.52
N ILE A 99 -14.73 -25.10 -1.45
CA ILE A 99 -14.50 -25.47 -2.87
C ILE A 99 -13.48 -24.52 -3.51
N CYS A 100 -13.65 -23.21 -3.33
CA CYS A 100 -12.69 -22.22 -3.85
C CYS A 100 -11.30 -22.43 -3.24
N LEU A 101 -11.22 -22.66 -1.93
CA LEU A 101 -9.96 -22.94 -1.24
C LEU A 101 -9.27 -24.17 -1.82
N ALA A 102 -10.00 -25.28 -2.01
CA ALA A 102 -9.48 -26.49 -2.61
C ALA A 102 -8.96 -26.25 -4.03
N PHE A 103 -9.68 -25.49 -4.85
CA PHE A 103 -9.24 -25.10 -6.19
C PHE A 103 -7.89 -24.37 -6.17
N PHE A 104 -7.70 -23.38 -5.29
CA PHE A 104 -6.45 -22.65 -5.18
C PHE A 104 -5.29 -23.51 -4.66
N ILE A 105 -5.56 -24.44 -3.74
CA ILE A 105 -4.57 -25.42 -3.26
C ILE A 105 -4.14 -26.33 -4.42
N ILE A 106 -5.10 -26.94 -5.12
CA ILE A 106 -4.83 -27.85 -6.26
C ILE A 106 -4.06 -27.11 -7.36
N ARG A 107 -4.47 -25.89 -7.72
CA ARG A 107 -3.75 -25.06 -8.69
C ARG A 107 -2.30 -24.84 -8.27
N THR A 108 -2.06 -24.56 -6.99
CA THR A 108 -0.72 -24.29 -6.46
C THR A 108 0.15 -25.55 -6.44
N THR A 109 -0.41 -26.71 -6.09
CA THR A 109 0.32 -27.98 -6.10
C THR A 109 0.70 -28.43 -7.51
N ILE A 110 -0.18 -28.24 -8.50
CA ILE A 110 0.11 -28.53 -9.91
C ILE A 110 1.30 -27.68 -10.41
N ASN A 111 1.32 -26.38 -10.08
CA ASN A 111 2.40 -25.49 -10.49
C ASN A 111 3.75 -25.81 -9.81
N LEU A 112 3.71 -26.40 -8.61
CA LEU A 112 4.91 -26.78 -7.86
C LEU A 112 5.47 -28.15 -8.28
N ALA A 113 4.61 -29.05 -8.77
CA ALA A 113 4.99 -30.41 -9.16
C ALA A 113 6.22 -30.51 -10.09
N PRO A 114 6.37 -29.71 -11.17
CA PRO A 114 7.55 -29.79 -12.04
C PRO A 114 8.84 -29.41 -11.31
N ILE A 115 8.81 -28.38 -10.45
CA ILE A 115 9.99 -27.93 -9.69
C ILE A 115 10.42 -29.03 -8.71
N LEU A 116 9.48 -29.63 -7.98
CA LEU A 116 9.77 -30.73 -7.05
C LEU A 116 10.28 -31.99 -7.77
N LYS A 117 9.78 -32.25 -8.97
CA LYS A 117 10.25 -33.36 -9.80
C LYS A 117 11.71 -33.15 -10.20
N GLU A 118 12.09 -31.95 -10.61
CA GLU A 118 13.47 -31.62 -10.98
C GLU A 118 14.41 -31.69 -9.77
N ILE A 119 13.98 -31.18 -8.60
CA ILE A 119 14.73 -31.27 -7.35
C ILE A 119 14.94 -32.73 -6.94
N ARG A 120 13.93 -33.59 -7.10
CA ARG A 120 14.04 -35.02 -6.75
C ARG A 120 15.01 -35.76 -7.67
N LYS A 121 15.12 -35.36 -8.94
CA LYS A 121 16.03 -35.95 -9.93
C LYS A 121 17.50 -35.66 -9.60
N HIS A 122 17.78 -34.48 -9.05
CA HIS A 122 19.13 -34.04 -8.66
C HIS A 122 19.39 -34.16 -7.14
N ARG A 123 18.66 -35.05 -6.47
CA ARG A 123 18.76 -35.25 -5.01
C ARG A 123 20.05 -36.03 -4.68
N GLY A 124 21.14 -35.30 -4.42
CA GLY A 124 22.45 -35.85 -4.04
C GLY A 124 23.65 -35.19 -4.72
N SER A 125 23.41 -34.32 -5.72
CA SER A 125 24.43 -33.52 -6.40
C SER A 125 24.45 -32.07 -5.92
N ASP A 126 25.48 -31.32 -6.32
CA ASP A 126 25.77 -29.93 -5.93
C ASP A 126 24.54 -29.00 -5.92
N VAL A 127 24.61 -27.97 -5.07
CA VAL A 127 23.66 -26.86 -4.89
C VAL A 127 23.29 -26.16 -6.21
N LEU A 128 24.14 -26.30 -7.24
CA LEU A 128 24.01 -25.70 -8.55
C LEU A 128 23.48 -26.71 -9.59
N ILE A 129 22.32 -26.44 -10.18
CA ILE A 129 21.73 -27.25 -11.25
C ILE A 129 21.76 -26.47 -12.55
N HIS A 130 22.54 -26.95 -13.52
CA HIS A 130 22.47 -26.49 -14.90
C HIS A 130 21.25 -27.13 -15.57
N THR A 131 20.38 -26.31 -16.15
CA THR A 131 19.14 -26.80 -16.74
C THR A 131 18.88 -26.10 -18.08
N GLN A 132 18.52 -26.90 -19.08
CA GLN A 132 18.02 -26.39 -20.36
C GLN A 132 16.50 -26.21 -20.36
N THR A 133 15.81 -26.70 -19.32
CA THR A 133 14.34 -26.66 -19.22
C THR A 133 13.81 -25.27 -18.87
N PHE A 134 14.63 -24.44 -18.21
CA PHE A 134 14.23 -23.11 -17.75
C PHE A 134 15.12 -22.03 -18.37
N HIS A 135 14.50 -21.09 -19.08
CA HIS A 135 15.19 -19.99 -19.76
C HIS A 135 15.50 -18.78 -18.87
N SER A 136 15.00 -18.76 -17.62
CA SER A 136 15.30 -17.74 -16.61
C SER A 136 16.02 -18.38 -15.43
N PRO A 137 17.07 -17.74 -14.87
CA PRO A 137 17.64 -18.16 -13.61
C PRO A 137 16.58 -18.04 -12.49
N PHE A 138 16.59 -19.00 -11.56
CA PHE A 138 15.77 -18.93 -10.35
C PHE A 138 16.39 -19.79 -9.24
N SER A 139 16.07 -19.43 -8.00
CA SER A 139 16.46 -20.16 -6.79
C SER A 139 15.23 -20.74 -6.08
N PHE A 140 15.36 -21.98 -5.60
CA PHE A 140 14.31 -22.63 -4.81
C PHE A 140 14.92 -23.48 -3.69
N GLY A 141 14.66 -23.08 -2.45
CA GLY A 141 15.23 -23.76 -1.28
C GLY A 141 16.75 -23.63 -1.28
N LYS A 142 17.45 -24.77 -1.42
CA LYS A 142 18.92 -24.83 -1.51
C LYS A 142 19.43 -24.96 -2.95
N TYR A 143 18.55 -24.97 -3.95
CA TYR A 143 18.91 -25.25 -5.33
C TYR A 143 18.89 -23.97 -6.15
N ILE A 144 19.96 -23.73 -6.90
CA ILE A 144 20.08 -22.61 -7.83
C ILE A 144 20.07 -23.18 -9.25
N PHE A 145 19.10 -22.74 -10.05
CA PHE A 145 18.92 -23.15 -11.43
C PHE A 145 19.47 -22.08 -12.36
N ILE A 146 20.43 -22.45 -13.22
CA ILE A 146 21.09 -21.50 -14.12
C ILE A 146 21.04 -21.99 -15.56
N PRO A 147 20.64 -21.14 -16.52
CA PRO A 147 20.68 -21.47 -17.93
C PRO A 147 22.13 -21.52 -18.45
N GLU A 148 22.42 -22.46 -19.35
CA GLU A 148 23.76 -22.66 -19.93
C GLU A 148 24.18 -21.56 -20.93
N SER A 149 23.27 -20.66 -21.31
CA SER A 149 23.49 -19.62 -22.33
C SER A 149 24.27 -18.38 -21.84
N LEU A 150 24.76 -18.39 -20.60
CA LEU A 150 25.37 -17.24 -19.93
C LEU A 150 26.89 -17.16 -20.13
N SER A 151 27.41 -15.95 -20.37
CA SER A 151 28.84 -15.68 -20.25
C SER A 151 29.34 -15.94 -18.82
N ASN A 152 30.62 -16.29 -18.66
CA ASN A 152 31.21 -16.56 -17.35
C ASN A 152 31.04 -15.40 -16.36
N GLN A 153 31.17 -14.15 -16.82
CA GLN A 153 30.98 -12.95 -15.98
C GLN A 153 29.51 -12.76 -15.60
N GLU A 154 28.60 -12.85 -16.57
CA GLU A 154 27.15 -12.73 -16.33
C GLU A 154 26.66 -13.80 -15.36
N ARG A 155 27.20 -15.02 -15.48
CA ARG A 155 26.91 -16.15 -14.59
C ARG A 155 27.32 -15.86 -13.16
N GLU A 156 28.50 -15.29 -12.93
CA GLU A 156 28.98 -14.96 -11.57
C GLU A 156 28.08 -13.91 -10.90
N LEU A 157 27.68 -12.89 -11.65
CA LEU A 157 26.78 -11.84 -11.18
C LEU A 157 25.38 -12.37 -10.81
N ILE A 158 24.81 -13.23 -11.66
CA ILE A 158 23.52 -13.88 -11.40
C ILE A 158 23.64 -14.87 -10.24
N LEU A 159 24.75 -15.61 -10.15
CA LEU A 159 25.01 -16.51 -9.03
C LEU A 159 25.01 -15.77 -7.70
N ALA A 160 25.69 -14.63 -7.61
CA ALA A 160 25.70 -13.82 -6.40
C ALA A 160 24.29 -13.35 -5.99
N HIS A 161 23.45 -13.01 -6.97
CA HIS A 161 22.05 -12.65 -6.75
C HIS A 161 21.20 -13.84 -6.27
N GLU A 162 21.20 -14.96 -6.99
CA GLU A 162 20.43 -16.16 -6.63
C GLU A 162 20.90 -16.80 -5.31
N TYR A 163 22.20 -16.70 -5.02
CA TYR A 163 22.77 -17.14 -3.75
C TYR A 163 22.17 -16.33 -2.59
N THR A 164 21.94 -15.03 -2.78
CA THR A 164 21.31 -14.19 -1.74
C THR A 164 19.90 -14.68 -1.41
N HIS A 165 19.10 -15.07 -2.41
CA HIS A 165 17.76 -15.62 -2.19
C HIS A 165 17.78 -16.92 -1.39
N THR A 166 18.76 -17.77 -1.67
CA THR A 166 18.99 -19.03 -0.96
C THR A 166 19.42 -18.78 0.49
N ASN A 167 20.40 -17.90 0.70
CA ASN A 167 20.97 -17.60 2.01
C ASN A 167 19.98 -16.90 2.95
N GLU A 168 19.20 -15.94 2.44
CA GLU A 168 18.18 -15.22 3.22
C GLU A 168 16.84 -15.98 3.30
N LEU A 169 16.75 -17.18 2.70
CA LEU A 169 15.57 -18.05 2.68
C LEU A 169 14.31 -17.37 2.10
N HIS A 170 14.46 -16.55 1.06
CA HIS A 170 13.35 -15.79 0.46
C HIS A 170 12.20 -16.67 -0.04
N TYR A 171 12.47 -17.95 -0.38
CA TYR A 171 11.41 -18.89 -0.75
C TYR A 171 10.36 -19.06 0.36
N LEU A 172 10.77 -19.01 1.64
CA LEU A 172 9.85 -19.15 2.77
C LEU A 172 8.89 -17.97 2.84
N ASP A 173 9.39 -16.75 2.65
CA ASP A 173 8.58 -15.52 2.65
C ASP A 173 7.52 -15.55 1.53
N LEU A 174 7.92 -16.00 0.34
CA LEU A 174 7.02 -16.15 -0.81
C LEU A 174 5.98 -17.24 -0.53
N TRP A 175 6.37 -18.39 0.03
CA TRP A 175 5.44 -19.46 0.39
C TRP A 175 4.43 -19.04 1.46
N LEU A 176 4.89 -18.35 2.49
CA LEU A 176 4.04 -17.84 3.56
C LEU A 176 2.99 -16.87 3.01
N THR A 177 3.40 -15.92 2.17
CA THR A 177 2.48 -14.97 1.55
C THR A 177 1.53 -15.62 0.53
N LYS A 178 1.97 -16.66 -0.20
CA LYS A 178 1.07 -17.46 -1.05
C LYS A 178 0.04 -18.22 -0.23
N ALA A 179 0.41 -18.79 0.92
CA ALA A 179 -0.55 -19.44 1.82
C ALA A 179 -1.64 -18.44 2.28
N VAL A 180 -1.25 -17.21 2.66
CA VAL A 180 -2.21 -16.15 2.99
C VAL A 180 -3.09 -15.77 1.80
N CYS A 181 -2.53 -15.69 0.58
CA CYS A 181 -3.33 -15.43 -0.63
C CYS A 181 -4.35 -16.55 -0.91
N ILE A 182 -4.00 -17.81 -0.62
CA ILE A 182 -4.92 -18.94 -0.80
C ILE A 182 -6.06 -18.88 0.23
N LEU A 183 -5.73 -18.61 1.50
CA LEU A 183 -6.72 -18.46 2.56
C LEU A 183 -7.63 -17.23 2.34
N GLN A 184 -7.05 -16.11 1.90
CA GLN A 184 -7.76 -14.88 1.63
C GLN A 184 -7.87 -14.63 0.11
N PHE A 185 -8.25 -15.64 -0.68
CA PHE A 185 -8.27 -15.53 -2.14
C PHE A 185 -9.16 -14.38 -2.65
N PHE A 186 -10.23 -14.08 -1.91
CA PHE A 186 -11.16 -12.98 -2.18
C PHE A 186 -10.59 -11.60 -1.82
N ASN A 187 -9.50 -11.52 -1.07
CA ASN A 187 -8.89 -10.28 -0.62
C ASN A 187 -7.82 -9.80 -1.62
N PRO A 188 -8.07 -8.75 -2.43
CA PRO A 188 -7.08 -8.22 -3.36
C PRO A 188 -5.82 -7.70 -2.67
N ILE A 189 -5.93 -7.24 -1.41
CA ILE A 189 -4.79 -6.71 -0.65
C ILE A 189 -3.82 -7.83 -0.29
N ALA A 190 -4.27 -9.07 -0.08
CA ALA A 190 -3.36 -10.20 0.14
C ALA A 190 -2.42 -10.42 -1.07
N TRP A 191 -2.96 -10.30 -2.29
CA TRP A 191 -2.17 -10.41 -3.52
C TRP A 191 -1.19 -9.24 -3.69
N LEU A 192 -1.61 -8.02 -3.38
CA LEU A 192 -0.74 -6.84 -3.38
C LEU A 192 0.36 -6.94 -2.30
N TYR A 193 0.04 -7.54 -1.16
CA TYR A 193 0.97 -7.81 -0.07
C TYR A 193 2.04 -8.82 -0.49
N ALA A 194 1.64 -9.94 -1.10
CA ALA A 194 2.57 -10.93 -1.63
C ALA A 194 3.52 -10.31 -2.68
N LYS A 195 2.99 -9.43 -3.55
CA LYS A 195 3.80 -8.67 -4.49
C LYS A 195 4.79 -7.73 -3.78
N ALA A 196 4.36 -7.06 -2.70
CA ALA A 196 5.22 -6.19 -1.92
C ALA A 196 6.38 -6.94 -1.24
N VAL A 197 6.11 -8.13 -0.69
CA VAL A 197 7.15 -9.00 -0.11
C VAL A 197 8.12 -9.46 -1.19
N GLN A 198 7.62 -9.89 -2.36
CA GLN A 198 8.46 -10.25 -3.49
C GLN A 198 9.34 -9.07 -3.95
N GLU A 199 8.76 -7.88 -4.17
CA GLU A 199 9.53 -6.67 -4.52
C GLU A 199 10.65 -6.40 -3.48
N ASN A 200 10.36 -6.55 -2.19
CA ASN A 200 11.33 -6.32 -1.14
C ASN A 200 12.47 -7.38 -1.10
N CYS A 201 12.16 -8.66 -1.37
CA CYS A 201 13.17 -9.71 -1.48
C CYS A 201 14.13 -9.46 -2.65
N GLU A 202 13.62 -9.01 -3.80
CA GLU A 202 14.44 -8.58 -4.94
C GLU A 202 15.36 -7.41 -4.55
N PHE A 203 14.85 -6.41 -3.82
CA PHE A 203 15.67 -5.28 -3.37
C PHE A 203 16.79 -5.70 -2.43
N ILE A 204 16.56 -6.71 -1.57
CA ILE A 204 17.60 -7.26 -0.69
C ILE A 204 18.68 -7.96 -1.54
N ALA A 205 18.27 -8.80 -2.48
CA ALA A 205 19.19 -9.52 -3.36
C ALA A 205 20.03 -8.56 -4.21
N ASP A 206 19.39 -7.55 -4.81
CA ASP A 206 20.06 -6.48 -5.56
C ASP A 206 21.06 -5.71 -4.70
N HIS A 207 20.68 -5.34 -3.47
CA HIS A 207 21.54 -4.57 -2.58
C HIS A 207 22.78 -5.34 -2.14
N GLN A 208 22.65 -6.65 -1.90
CA GLN A 208 23.78 -7.52 -1.53
C GLN A 208 24.73 -7.72 -2.70
N THR A 209 24.21 -8.08 -3.89
CA THR A 209 25.03 -8.25 -5.09
C THR A 209 25.74 -6.94 -5.45
N PHE A 210 25.01 -5.82 -5.53
CA PHE A 210 25.56 -4.52 -5.92
C PHE A 210 26.66 -3.99 -4.97
N ARG A 211 26.64 -4.39 -3.70
CA ARG A 211 27.68 -4.01 -2.72
C ARG A 211 28.92 -4.89 -2.81
N ASN A 212 28.75 -6.16 -3.16
CA ASN A 212 29.83 -7.13 -3.19
C ASN A 212 30.55 -7.18 -4.54
N THR A 213 29.89 -6.71 -5.61
CA THR A 213 30.44 -6.71 -6.96
C THR A 213 31.19 -5.40 -7.28
N THR A 214 32.35 -5.52 -7.95
CA THR A 214 33.13 -4.39 -8.50
C THR A 214 32.52 -3.84 -9.80
N LEU A 215 31.98 -4.72 -10.64
CA LEU A 215 31.35 -4.47 -11.95
C LEU A 215 29.87 -4.01 -11.85
N LYS A 216 29.65 -2.84 -11.27
CA LYS A 216 28.29 -2.30 -11.01
C LYS A 216 27.48 -2.02 -12.27
N ASP A 217 28.11 -1.47 -13.30
CA ASP A 217 27.42 -1.11 -14.55
C ASP A 217 27.04 -2.34 -15.37
N GLU A 218 27.91 -3.35 -15.41
CA GLU A 218 27.61 -4.64 -16.04
C GLU A 218 26.43 -5.33 -15.36
N TYR A 219 26.37 -5.30 -14.02
CA TYR A 219 25.22 -5.84 -13.29
C TYR A 219 23.91 -5.13 -13.63
N LEU A 220 23.91 -3.79 -13.73
CA LEU A 220 22.72 -3.03 -14.13
C LEU A 220 22.28 -3.36 -15.56
N GLN A 221 23.23 -3.49 -16.49
CA GLN A 221 22.94 -3.91 -17.86
C GLN A 221 22.37 -5.32 -17.92
N LEU A 222 22.91 -6.23 -17.11
CA LEU A 222 22.44 -7.60 -16.99
C LEU A 222 20.99 -7.68 -16.50
N LEU A 223 20.66 -6.90 -15.45
CA LEU A 223 19.29 -6.78 -14.94
C LEU A 223 18.32 -6.30 -16.02
N ILE A 224 18.70 -5.30 -16.82
CA ILE A 224 17.89 -4.78 -17.92
C ILE A 224 17.75 -5.83 -19.03
N LYS A 225 18.85 -6.46 -19.44
CA LYS A 225 18.89 -7.50 -20.48
C LYS A 225 17.93 -8.65 -20.16
N TYR A 226 17.98 -9.18 -18.94
CA TYR A 226 17.10 -10.26 -18.50
C TYR A 226 15.66 -9.82 -18.29
N SER A 227 15.42 -8.58 -17.87
CA SER A 227 14.05 -8.04 -17.68
C SER A 227 13.35 -7.68 -18.99
N VAL A 228 14.09 -7.34 -20.04
CA VAL A 228 13.54 -6.90 -21.34
C VAL A 228 13.49 -8.03 -22.37
N GLY A 229 14.48 -8.93 -22.37
CA GLY A 229 14.68 -9.95 -23.41
C GLY A 229 13.60 -11.03 -23.52
N HIS A 230 12.71 -11.18 -22.52
CA HIS A 230 11.74 -12.28 -22.46
C HIS A 230 10.27 -11.85 -22.70
N HIS A 231 10.03 -10.63 -23.17
CA HIS A 231 8.71 -9.97 -23.16
C HIS A 231 8.22 -9.47 -24.54
N LEU A 232 8.32 -10.31 -25.57
CA LEU A 232 7.68 -10.07 -26.87
C LEU A 232 6.40 -10.91 -27.04
N ASN A 233 5.47 -10.82 -26.09
CA ASN A 233 4.10 -11.32 -26.25
C ASN A 233 3.12 -10.12 -26.28
N PRO A 234 2.63 -9.69 -27.46
CA PRO A 234 1.92 -8.40 -27.63
C PRO A 234 0.51 -8.34 -27.01
N ILE A 235 -0.04 -9.45 -26.52
CA ILE A 235 -1.39 -9.53 -25.94
C ILE A 235 -1.37 -9.49 -24.41
N ALA A 236 -0.22 -9.72 -23.78
CA ALA A 236 -0.10 -9.64 -22.33
C ALA A 236 0.40 -8.24 -21.96
N LEU A 237 -0.45 -7.44 -21.31
CA LEU A 237 -0.07 -6.17 -20.71
C LEU A 237 0.91 -6.45 -19.55
N HIS A 238 2.20 -6.49 -19.85
CA HIS A 238 3.25 -6.89 -18.92
C HIS A 238 3.54 -5.79 -17.89
N PHE A 239 2.97 -5.95 -16.69
CA PHE A 239 3.21 -5.13 -15.50
C PHE A 239 4.64 -5.27 -14.90
N SER A 240 5.61 -5.78 -15.64
CA SER A 240 7.00 -6.03 -15.18
C SER A 240 7.91 -4.80 -15.27
N PHE A 241 7.68 -3.90 -16.23
CA PHE A 241 8.51 -2.70 -16.42
C PHE A 241 8.57 -1.76 -15.19
N PRO A 242 7.49 -1.54 -14.42
CA PRO A 242 7.57 -0.74 -13.20
C PRO A 242 8.46 -1.35 -12.11
N LEU A 243 8.79 -2.65 -12.15
CA LEU A 243 9.61 -3.31 -11.12
C LEU A 243 11.11 -3.06 -11.37
N ILE A 244 11.60 -3.18 -12.61
CA ILE A 244 13.01 -2.96 -12.91
C ILE A 244 13.45 -1.52 -12.58
N PHE A 245 12.63 -0.52 -12.91
CA PHE A 245 12.94 0.87 -12.57
C PHE A 245 12.97 1.10 -11.06
N LYS A 246 12.13 0.41 -10.27
CA LYS A 246 12.17 0.50 -8.80
C LYS A 246 13.43 -0.12 -8.23
N ARG A 247 13.83 -1.30 -8.72
CA ARG A 247 15.07 -1.98 -8.35
C ARG A 247 16.28 -1.05 -8.57
N ILE A 248 16.42 -0.52 -9.78
CA ILE A 248 17.50 0.42 -10.13
C ILE A 248 17.45 1.69 -9.28
N LYS A 249 16.25 2.26 -9.05
CA LYS A 249 16.08 3.46 -8.24
C LYS A 249 16.58 3.25 -6.80
N ILE A 250 16.19 2.16 -6.14
CA ILE A 250 16.59 1.88 -4.77
C ILE A 250 18.10 1.60 -4.67
N MET A 251 18.68 0.89 -5.65
CA MET A 251 20.12 0.64 -5.69
C MET A 251 20.95 1.93 -5.81
N LYS A 252 20.49 2.92 -6.59
CA LYS A 252 21.20 4.18 -6.82
C LYS A 252 20.93 5.26 -5.75
N GLN A 253 19.94 5.06 -4.87
CA GLN A 253 19.55 6.04 -3.88
C GLN A 253 20.49 6.04 -2.65
N LYS A 254 20.70 7.23 -2.06
CA LYS A 254 21.44 7.36 -0.79
C LYS A 254 20.71 6.61 0.33
N GLN A 255 21.47 6.00 1.24
CA GLN A 255 20.92 5.31 2.41
C GLN A 255 20.02 6.25 3.22
N SER A 256 18.85 5.74 3.60
CA SER A 256 17.84 6.48 4.35
C SER A 256 18.28 6.69 5.81
N ASN A 257 17.70 7.67 6.51
CA ASN A 257 18.04 7.95 7.91
C ASN A 257 17.34 6.96 8.85
N LYS A 258 17.99 6.54 9.95
CA LYS A 258 17.39 5.60 10.92
C LYS A 258 16.03 6.08 11.47
N LEU A 259 15.82 7.39 11.60
CA LEU A 259 14.53 7.99 11.97
C LEU A 259 13.38 7.63 11.02
N ALA A 260 13.66 7.29 9.77
CA ALA A 260 12.62 6.87 8.83
C ALA A 260 11.99 5.52 9.21
N SER A 261 12.70 4.63 9.93
CA SER A 261 12.11 3.39 10.41
C SER A 261 11.04 3.63 11.47
N LEU A 262 11.10 4.75 12.21
CA LEU A 262 10.09 5.11 13.22
C LEU A 262 8.71 5.35 12.59
N LYS A 263 8.64 5.65 11.28
CA LYS A 263 7.37 5.75 10.55
C LYS A 263 6.56 4.46 10.61
N SER A 264 7.18 3.29 10.84
CA SER A 264 6.47 2.03 11.03
C SER A 264 5.58 2.03 12.27
N LEU A 265 5.85 2.90 13.25
CA LEU A 265 5.04 3.03 14.47
C LEU A 265 3.62 3.51 14.17
N MET A 266 3.37 4.08 12.99
CA MET A 266 2.03 4.45 12.53
C MET A 266 1.08 3.25 12.39
N VAL A 267 1.59 2.01 12.40
CA VAL A 267 0.74 0.82 12.50
C VAL A 267 0.07 0.68 13.88
N VAL A 268 0.67 1.20 14.95
CA VAL A 268 0.16 1.09 16.33
C VAL A 268 -1.18 1.79 16.53
N PRO A 269 -1.38 3.06 16.16
CA PRO A 269 -2.71 3.68 16.29
C PRO A 269 -3.76 2.96 15.44
N LEU A 270 -3.40 2.46 14.25
CA LEU A 270 -4.32 1.70 13.40
C LEU A 270 -4.68 0.34 14.02
N ALA A 271 -3.71 -0.34 14.63
CA ALA A 271 -3.89 -1.54 15.42
C ALA A 271 -4.83 -1.31 16.63
N CYS A 272 -4.61 -0.23 17.39
CA CYS A 272 -5.47 0.15 18.51
C CYS A 272 -6.91 0.41 18.06
N LEU A 273 -7.10 1.11 16.94
CA LEU A 273 -8.41 1.37 16.36
C LEU A 273 -9.14 0.06 16.02
N ILE A 274 -8.44 -0.89 15.38
CA ILE A 274 -9.01 -2.22 15.07
C ILE A 274 -9.35 -2.97 16.37
N MET A 275 -8.47 -2.94 17.38
CA MET A 275 -8.74 -3.63 18.65
C MET A 275 -9.95 -3.06 19.40
N VAL A 276 -10.09 -1.73 19.46
CA VAL A 276 -11.24 -1.06 20.10
C VAL A 276 -12.52 -1.31 19.30
N GLY A 277 -12.47 -1.23 17.97
CA GLY A 277 -13.65 -1.43 17.11
C GLY A 277 -14.25 -2.84 17.17
N PHE A 278 -13.46 -3.84 17.57
CA PHE A 278 -13.92 -5.24 17.72
C PHE A 278 -13.95 -5.71 19.18
N ALA A 279 -13.89 -4.79 20.15
CA ALA A 279 -14.01 -5.15 21.56
C ALA A 279 -15.42 -5.70 21.85
N GLN A 280 -15.49 -6.87 22.49
CA GLN A 280 -16.73 -7.52 22.88
C GLN A 280 -17.26 -6.95 24.20
N THR A 281 -18.57 -6.75 24.29
CA THR A 281 -19.19 -6.32 25.55
C THR A 281 -19.32 -7.50 26.51
N LYS A 282 -18.74 -7.37 27.71
CA LYS A 282 -19.01 -8.28 28.83
C LYS A 282 -20.02 -7.62 29.76
N ILE A 283 -21.23 -8.16 29.82
CA ILE A 283 -22.27 -7.66 30.74
C ILE A 283 -22.00 -8.29 32.11
N VAL A 284 -21.85 -7.45 33.13
CA VAL A 284 -21.75 -7.89 34.53
C VAL A 284 -22.99 -7.40 35.25
N GLU A 285 -23.92 -8.31 35.53
CA GLU A 285 -25.13 -8.02 36.30
C GLU A 285 -24.75 -7.78 37.77
N THR A 286 -25.10 -6.60 38.29
CA THR A 286 -24.92 -6.29 39.72
C THR A 286 -26.27 -6.41 40.41
N GLN A 287 -26.41 -7.38 41.31
CA GLN A 287 -27.60 -7.50 42.15
C GLN A 287 -27.56 -6.43 43.27
N THR A 288 -28.51 -5.51 43.28
CA THR A 288 -28.75 -4.63 44.42
C THR A 288 -29.54 -5.39 45.49
N VAL A 289 -28.88 -5.76 46.59
CA VAL A 289 -29.56 -6.29 47.79
C VAL A 289 -30.27 -5.13 48.50
N THR A 290 -31.57 -4.98 48.25
CA THR A 290 -32.42 -4.09 49.05
C THR A 290 -32.69 -4.74 50.41
N LYS A 291 -32.02 -4.26 51.48
CA LYS A 291 -32.40 -4.57 52.87
C LYS A 291 -33.82 -4.04 53.12
N GLN A 292 -34.83 -4.90 53.10
CA GLN A 292 -36.16 -4.54 53.61
C GLN A 292 -36.12 -4.43 55.13
N LYS A 293 -36.26 -3.19 55.63
CA LYS A 293 -36.66 -2.87 57.00
C LYS A 293 -38.18 -3.13 57.11
N LYS A 294 -38.60 -4.18 57.81
CA LYS A 294 -40.01 -4.37 58.20
C LYS A 294 -40.28 -3.63 59.50
N GLU A 295 -40.99 -2.51 59.41
CA GLU A 295 -41.77 -1.91 60.50
C GLU A 295 -43.12 -2.63 60.57
N ASN A 296 -43.48 -3.13 61.76
CA ASN A 296 -44.85 -3.57 62.07
C ASN A 296 -45.36 -2.76 63.27
N LEU A 297 -46.47 -2.04 63.04
CA LEU A 297 -47.28 -1.40 64.08
C LEU A 297 -48.45 -2.34 64.50
N VAL A 298 -48.48 -2.62 65.81
CA VAL A 298 -49.63 -2.61 66.75
C VAL A 298 -50.76 -3.66 66.63
N ALA A 299 -50.85 -4.50 67.68
CA ALA A 299 -52.07 -4.68 68.52
C ALA A 299 -51.70 -5.25 69.92
N THR A 300 -52.22 -4.60 70.96
CA THR A 300 -52.04 -4.67 72.44
C THR A 300 -52.89 -5.78 73.13
N PRO A 301 -53.05 -5.92 74.49
CA PRO A 301 -52.25 -5.58 75.70
C PRO A 301 -52.22 -6.68 76.83
N LYS A 302 -51.55 -6.34 77.96
CA LYS A 302 -51.60 -6.90 79.37
C LYS A 302 -50.62 -8.03 79.73
N ALA A 303 -49.97 -8.08 80.89
CA ALA A 303 -49.77 -7.18 82.04
C ALA A 303 -48.68 -7.75 83.00
N LYS A 304 -48.00 -6.87 83.78
CA LYS A 304 -47.29 -7.05 85.07
C LYS A 304 -45.98 -7.90 85.08
N THR A 305 -44.88 -7.62 85.81
CA THR A 305 -44.51 -6.62 86.84
C THR A 305 -43.01 -6.81 87.25
N GLN A 306 -42.34 -5.73 87.72
CA GLN A 306 -41.09 -5.64 88.55
C GLN A 306 -39.76 -6.07 87.91
N GLN A 307 -38.56 -5.50 88.17
CA GLN A 307 -37.98 -4.52 89.12
C GLN A 307 -36.62 -4.10 88.51
N THR A 308 -36.28 -2.80 88.42
CA THR A 308 -35.41 -2.02 89.32
C THR A 308 -33.94 -2.49 89.40
N ASP A 309 -33.01 -1.67 88.87
CA ASP A 309 -31.81 -1.09 89.53
C ASP A 309 -30.73 -0.74 88.48
N THR A 310 -30.44 0.54 88.23
CA THR A 310 -29.57 1.49 88.97
C THR A 310 -28.11 1.44 88.49
N GLN A 311 -27.62 2.64 88.11
CA GLN A 311 -26.25 3.16 88.05
C GLN A 311 -25.75 3.51 86.63
N SER A 312 -25.06 4.61 86.36
CA SER A 312 -24.77 5.88 87.04
C SER A 312 -23.73 6.61 86.16
N LYS A 313 -23.82 7.95 86.11
CA LYS A 313 -22.75 8.94 85.79
C LYS A 313 -22.38 9.27 84.32
N SER A 314 -22.93 10.40 83.87
CA SER A 314 -22.25 11.55 83.21
C SER A 314 -21.19 12.18 84.18
N PRO A 315 -20.31 13.18 83.85
CA PRO A 315 -20.44 14.20 82.79
C PRO A 315 -19.14 14.81 82.17
N ALA A 316 -19.36 15.76 81.23
CA ALA A 316 -18.67 17.06 81.02
C ALA A 316 -17.18 17.07 80.58
N GLN A 317 -16.85 17.62 79.39
CA GLN A 317 -16.37 19.01 79.11
C GLN A 317 -14.90 19.24 79.56
N GLN A 318 -14.01 20.03 78.94
CA GLN A 318 -14.00 21.01 77.85
C GLN A 318 -12.52 21.41 77.59
N ALA A 319 -12.30 22.08 76.44
CA ALA A 319 -11.26 23.11 76.19
C ALA A 319 -9.78 22.64 76.10
N ASP A 320 -8.87 23.25 75.34
CA ASP A 320 -8.84 24.63 74.83
C ASP A 320 -7.80 24.81 73.68
N GLN A 321 -8.05 25.82 72.84
CA GLN A 321 -7.18 26.76 72.07
C GLN A 321 -5.80 26.32 71.50
N GLY A 322 -5.30 26.83 70.35
CA GLY A 322 -5.55 28.04 69.54
C GLY A 322 -4.18 28.49 68.97
N LYS A 323 -4.02 28.86 67.69
CA LYS A 323 -3.92 30.23 67.09
C LYS A 323 -3.25 30.05 65.71
N ALA A 324 -3.75 30.51 64.56
CA ALA A 324 -3.95 31.88 64.06
C ALA A 324 -2.65 32.64 63.68
N SER A 325 -2.49 32.97 62.38
CA SER A 325 -2.36 34.37 61.93
C SER A 325 -2.43 34.48 60.40
N ALA A 326 -3.24 35.43 59.93
CA ALA A 326 -3.24 36.00 58.60
C ALA A 326 -2.61 37.40 58.67
N GLN A 327 -2.04 37.90 57.57
CA GLN A 327 -1.94 39.34 57.35
C GLN A 327 -1.89 39.67 55.86
N ASN A 328 -2.58 40.75 55.54
CA ASN A 328 -2.89 41.33 54.25
C ASN A 328 -2.42 42.79 54.31
N THR A 329 -1.91 43.41 53.24
CA THR A 329 -1.97 44.88 53.07
C THR A 329 -1.81 45.28 51.60
N ASN A 330 -2.67 46.24 51.21
CA ASN A 330 -2.76 46.94 49.92
C ASN A 330 -1.77 48.11 49.81
N GLU A 331 -1.63 48.66 48.59
CA GLU A 331 -1.56 50.08 48.16
C GLU A 331 -0.79 50.17 46.83
N ALA A 332 -0.97 51.06 45.86
CA ALA A 332 -1.97 52.08 45.50
C ALA A 332 -1.62 52.57 44.06
N GLN A 333 -2.61 53.14 43.37
CA GLN A 333 -2.51 53.87 42.08
C GLN A 333 -2.09 55.35 42.31
N PRO A 334 -1.65 56.13 41.29
CA PRO A 334 -2.62 57.01 40.61
C PRO A 334 -2.37 57.39 39.12
N ALA A 335 -3.50 57.64 38.44
CA ALA A 335 -3.87 58.73 37.51
C ALA A 335 -3.03 59.18 36.29
N GLY A 336 -3.73 59.34 35.14
CA GLY A 336 -3.38 60.24 34.04
C GLY A 336 -4.16 60.01 32.74
N GLN A 337 -4.97 61.00 32.31
CA GLN A 337 -5.85 61.02 31.12
C GLN A 337 -5.08 61.23 29.79
N ASP A 338 -5.55 60.63 28.69
CA ASP A 338 -6.13 61.30 27.50
C ASP A 338 -5.97 60.53 26.16
N LYS A 339 -7.11 60.49 25.44
CA LYS A 339 -7.41 60.54 24.00
C LYS A 339 -6.42 60.08 22.89
N GLN A 340 -7.07 59.45 21.89
CA GLN A 340 -6.84 59.49 20.43
C GLN A 340 -5.87 58.50 19.78
N ASN A 341 -6.48 57.58 19.03
CA ASN A 341 -6.32 57.30 17.59
C ASN A 341 -4.91 57.15 16.96
N ALA A 342 -4.90 56.25 15.97
CA ALA A 342 -3.97 56.10 14.86
C ALA A 342 -2.87 55.03 14.99
N ASN A 343 -3.07 53.98 14.20
CA ASN A 343 -2.07 53.03 13.72
C ASN A 343 -0.84 53.76 13.17
N ASN A 344 0.38 53.37 13.58
CA ASN A 344 1.40 52.85 12.66
C ASN A 344 2.57 52.18 13.42
N VAL A 345 3.29 51.39 12.62
CA VAL A 345 4.40 50.44 12.82
C VAL A 345 5.65 50.98 13.54
N ASP A 346 6.39 50.06 14.19
CA ASP A 346 7.86 49.88 14.20
C ASP A 346 8.08 48.38 14.56
N GLU A 347 8.75 47.47 13.84
CA GLU A 347 9.97 47.45 13.03
C GLU A 347 11.27 47.82 13.75
N VAL A 348 12.10 46.81 14.07
CA VAL A 348 13.59 46.82 14.07
C VAL A 348 14.02 45.37 13.75
N VAL A 349 14.30 44.96 12.50
CA VAL A 349 15.55 45.08 11.68
C VAL A 349 16.77 44.50 12.42
N VAL A 350 17.53 43.52 11.92
CA VAL A 350 18.65 43.64 10.94
C VAL A 350 19.30 42.24 10.81
N VAL A 351 19.91 41.75 9.73
CA VAL A 351 19.97 41.96 8.26
C VAL A 351 20.89 40.81 7.77
N GLY A 352 20.66 40.29 6.56
CA GLY A 352 21.70 39.68 5.73
C GLY A 352 21.50 40.10 4.28
N TYR A 353 22.45 40.89 3.75
CA TYR A 353 22.41 41.71 2.53
C TYR A 353 22.34 40.96 1.18
N GLY A 354 21.69 41.62 0.21
CA GLY A 354 21.92 41.48 -1.24
C GLY A 354 21.54 42.79 -1.95
N ALA A 355 22.53 43.48 -2.50
CA ALA A 355 22.47 44.85 -3.07
C ALA A 355 21.86 44.91 -4.49
N PRO A 356 21.48 46.12 -4.98
CA PRO A 356 20.52 46.32 -6.07
C PRO A 356 21.18 46.44 -7.46
N GLN A 357 20.38 46.23 -8.52
CA GLN A 357 20.76 46.49 -9.91
C GLN A 357 19.69 47.37 -10.56
N THR A 358 20.07 48.60 -10.91
CA THR A 358 19.39 49.47 -11.86
C THR A 358 20.01 49.30 -13.25
N ASN A 359 19.14 49.17 -14.25
CA ASN A 359 19.28 49.42 -15.69
C ASN A 359 20.66 49.25 -16.35
N ASP A 360 20.76 48.20 -17.17
CA ASP A 360 21.15 48.34 -18.58
C ASP A 360 20.47 47.25 -19.43
N GLN A 361 20.20 47.60 -20.68
CA GLN A 361 19.29 46.94 -21.62
C GLN A 361 19.74 45.53 -22.05
N GLN A 362 18.86 44.52 -21.97
CA GLN A 362 18.67 43.50 -23.02
C GLN A 362 17.49 42.55 -22.75
N THR A 363 16.54 42.53 -23.69
CA THR A 363 15.39 41.62 -23.77
C THR A 363 15.79 40.14 -23.82
N SER A 364 15.34 39.31 -22.87
CA SER A 364 15.34 37.85 -23.01
C SER A 364 13.93 37.27 -22.82
N LYS A 365 13.47 36.57 -23.87
CA LYS A 365 12.19 35.88 -24.01
C LYS A 365 12.08 34.73 -23.00
N ARG A 366 10.97 34.62 -22.26
CA ARG A 366 10.58 33.39 -21.54
C ARG A 366 10.37 32.24 -22.55
N PRO A 367 10.78 30.99 -22.27
CA PRO A 367 10.50 29.86 -23.16
C PRO A 367 8.99 29.57 -23.17
N ALA A 368 8.40 29.55 -24.37
CA ALA A 368 6.96 29.37 -24.58
C ALA A 368 6.49 27.94 -24.20
N GLU A 369 5.43 27.86 -23.40
CA GLU A 369 4.79 26.62 -22.94
C GLU A 369 4.28 25.76 -24.12
N VAL A 370 4.44 24.44 -24.03
CA VAL A 370 4.01 23.46 -25.05
C VAL A 370 2.83 22.67 -24.49
N PHE A 371 1.72 22.67 -25.23
CA PHE A 371 0.47 22.01 -24.81
C PHE A 371 0.36 20.60 -25.40
N THR A 372 -0.19 19.67 -24.63
CA THR A 372 -0.43 18.27 -25.06
C THR A 372 -1.88 18.02 -25.44
N VAL A 373 -2.82 18.78 -24.89
CA VAL A 373 -4.25 18.74 -25.21
C VAL A 373 -4.74 20.17 -25.33
N VAL A 374 -5.37 20.48 -26.46
CA VAL A 374 -5.91 21.80 -26.82
C VAL A 374 -7.33 21.64 -27.37
N GLU A 375 -8.09 22.73 -27.40
CA GLU A 375 -9.48 22.73 -27.90
C GLU A 375 -9.52 22.40 -29.40
N ASP A 376 -8.66 23.03 -30.19
CA ASP A 376 -8.49 22.73 -31.62
C ASP A 376 -7.15 22.07 -31.88
N MET A 377 -7.16 20.77 -32.20
CA MET A 377 -5.95 20.02 -32.56
C MET A 377 -5.35 20.48 -33.89
N PRO A 378 -4.01 20.45 -34.05
CA PRO A 378 -3.36 20.71 -35.33
C PRO A 378 -3.89 19.81 -36.44
N LYS A 379 -4.12 20.39 -37.62
CA LYS A 379 -4.63 19.67 -38.80
C LYS A 379 -3.63 19.76 -39.94
N PHE A 380 -3.48 18.68 -40.69
CA PHE A 380 -2.70 18.68 -41.91
C PHE A 380 -3.43 19.48 -43.00
N ALA A 381 -2.73 20.41 -43.66
CA ALA A 381 -3.36 21.36 -44.59
C ALA A 381 -3.88 20.68 -45.87
N ASP A 382 -3.13 19.72 -46.41
CA ASP A 382 -3.39 19.11 -47.72
C ASP A 382 -4.23 17.81 -47.64
N GLY A 383 -5.17 17.72 -46.69
CA GLY A 383 -6.10 16.60 -46.53
C GLY A 383 -5.68 15.56 -45.48
N PRO A 384 -6.05 14.27 -45.64
CA PRO A 384 -5.64 13.23 -44.70
C PRO A 384 -4.14 12.98 -44.75
N VAL A 385 -3.46 13.16 -43.61
CA VAL A 385 -2.00 12.94 -43.48
C VAL A 385 -1.56 11.55 -43.97
N GLN A 386 -2.42 10.54 -43.85
CA GLN A 386 -2.18 9.17 -44.31
C GLN A 386 -1.95 9.10 -45.82
N GLU A 387 -2.61 9.95 -46.62
CA GLU A 387 -2.44 9.94 -48.07
C GLU A 387 -1.09 10.54 -48.47
N PHE A 388 -0.69 11.64 -47.82
CA PHE A 388 0.64 12.22 -47.98
C PHE A 388 1.74 11.21 -47.64
N LEU A 389 1.58 10.50 -46.52
CA LEU A 389 2.51 9.45 -46.11
C LEU A 389 2.63 8.35 -47.18
N ARG A 390 1.51 7.86 -47.73
CA ARG A 390 1.54 6.80 -48.76
C ARG A 390 2.24 7.23 -50.06
N LYS A 391 2.18 8.52 -50.42
CA LYS A 391 2.83 9.06 -51.63
C LYS A 391 4.33 9.34 -51.43
N ASN A 392 4.74 9.72 -50.22
CA ASN A 392 6.10 10.23 -49.96
C ASN A 392 7.03 9.27 -49.21
N ILE A 393 6.49 8.20 -48.60
CA ILE A 393 7.30 7.15 -47.96
C ILE A 393 8.04 6.35 -49.01
N ARG A 394 9.36 6.25 -48.84
CA ARG A 394 10.25 5.41 -49.64
C ARG A 394 10.79 4.29 -48.76
N TYR A 395 10.43 3.07 -49.09
CA TYR A 395 10.83 1.92 -48.28
C TYR A 395 12.33 1.61 -48.51
N PRO A 396 13.20 1.65 -47.48
CA PRO A 396 14.63 1.38 -47.63
C PRO A 396 14.88 -0.03 -48.18
N VAL A 397 15.72 -0.16 -49.21
CA VAL A 397 15.98 -1.43 -49.92
C VAL A 397 16.50 -2.52 -48.96
N GLU A 398 17.33 -2.14 -47.99
CA GLU A 398 17.83 -3.07 -46.97
C GLU A 398 16.72 -3.61 -46.06
N ALA A 399 15.77 -2.74 -45.67
CA ALA A 399 14.62 -3.15 -44.85
C ALA A 399 13.66 -4.05 -45.65
N GLN A 400 13.53 -3.82 -46.97
CA GLN A 400 12.76 -4.70 -47.86
C GLN A 400 13.39 -6.09 -47.95
N LYS A 401 14.71 -6.18 -48.18
CA LYS A 401 15.44 -7.47 -48.27
C LYS A 401 15.35 -8.28 -46.98
N LYS A 402 15.30 -7.61 -45.84
CA LYS A 402 15.16 -8.23 -44.51
C LYS A 402 13.71 -8.53 -44.11
N GLY A 403 12.73 -8.17 -44.93
CA GLY A 403 11.30 -8.40 -44.63
C GLY A 403 10.76 -7.63 -43.43
N ILE A 404 11.41 -6.53 -43.04
CA ILE A 404 11.10 -5.80 -41.79
C ILE A 404 9.87 -4.92 -42.01
N GLN A 405 8.74 -5.23 -41.39
CA GLN A 405 7.48 -4.48 -41.49
C GLN A 405 6.97 -3.98 -40.13
N GLY A 406 6.08 -2.99 -40.12
CA GLY A 406 5.30 -2.60 -38.94
C GLY A 406 5.03 -1.11 -38.82
N ARG A 407 4.64 -0.66 -37.62
CA ARG A 407 4.28 0.74 -37.33
C ARG A 407 5.29 1.47 -36.44
N VAL A 408 5.91 2.51 -36.99
CA VAL A 408 6.76 3.45 -36.27
C VAL A 408 5.89 4.58 -35.70
N ILE A 409 6.05 4.92 -34.42
CA ILE A 409 5.28 6.02 -33.79
C ILE A 409 6.21 7.19 -33.56
N CYS A 410 5.91 8.31 -34.20
CA CYS A 410 6.66 9.55 -34.07
C CYS A 410 5.87 10.60 -33.31
N GLN A 411 6.58 11.42 -32.56
CA GLN A 411 6.04 12.56 -31.84
C GLN A 411 6.81 13.82 -32.23
N PHE A 412 6.10 14.91 -32.46
CA PHE A 412 6.69 16.18 -32.87
C PHE A 412 5.88 17.35 -32.33
N ILE A 413 6.43 18.55 -32.39
CA ILE A 413 5.74 19.77 -31.97
C ILE A 413 5.33 20.53 -33.23
N VAL A 414 4.05 20.85 -33.33
CA VAL A 414 3.54 21.82 -34.31
C VAL A 414 3.67 23.20 -33.68
N GLU A 415 4.50 24.03 -34.29
CA GLU A 415 4.74 25.41 -33.89
C GLU A 415 3.55 26.31 -34.24
N THR A 416 3.54 27.52 -33.67
CA THR A 416 2.48 28.50 -33.93
C THR A 416 2.39 28.97 -35.38
N ASP A 417 3.47 28.81 -36.16
CA ASP A 417 3.52 29.11 -37.60
C ASP A 417 3.18 27.91 -38.49
N GLY A 418 2.82 26.77 -37.87
CA GLY A 418 2.53 25.52 -38.57
C GLY A 418 3.76 24.69 -38.93
N SER A 419 4.98 25.13 -38.60
CA SER A 419 6.19 24.33 -38.83
C SER A 419 6.29 23.17 -37.83
N ILE A 420 6.97 22.10 -38.24
CA ILE A 420 7.23 20.95 -37.38
C ILE A 420 8.62 21.10 -36.76
N SER A 421 8.70 20.97 -35.44
CA SER A 421 9.96 20.96 -34.70
C SER A 421 10.04 19.75 -33.76
N SER A 422 11.23 19.47 -33.24
CA SER A 422 11.46 18.50 -32.16
C SER A 422 10.91 17.09 -32.45
N VAL A 423 11.19 16.56 -33.65
CA VAL A 423 10.76 15.21 -34.04
C VAL A 423 11.49 14.15 -33.21
N GLN A 424 10.74 13.27 -32.55
CA GLN A 424 11.23 12.19 -31.71
C GLN A 424 10.49 10.89 -32.05
N VAL A 425 11.23 9.80 -32.22
CA VAL A 425 10.64 8.46 -32.40
C VAL A 425 10.34 7.88 -31.02
N VAL A 426 9.07 7.67 -30.71
CA VAL A 426 8.61 7.13 -29.41
C VAL A 426 8.58 5.61 -29.43
N ARG A 427 8.26 5.02 -30.58
CA ARG A 427 8.26 3.57 -30.78
C ARG A 427 8.99 3.24 -32.09
N SER A 428 10.19 2.72 -31.93
CA SER A 428 11.05 2.21 -33.00
C SER A 428 10.70 0.77 -33.36
N ILE A 429 10.92 0.40 -34.62
CA ILE A 429 10.90 -0.99 -35.09
C ILE A 429 12.27 -1.39 -35.59
N ASP A 430 12.82 -0.57 -36.48
CA ASP A 430 14.17 -0.74 -37.00
C ASP A 430 14.74 0.65 -37.34
N PRO A 431 16.03 0.92 -37.05
CA PRO A 431 16.66 2.20 -37.32
C PRO A 431 16.52 2.68 -38.77
N LEU A 432 16.44 1.77 -39.74
CA LEU A 432 16.26 2.10 -41.16
C LEU A 432 14.88 2.70 -41.44
N LEU A 433 13.83 2.16 -40.81
CA LEU A 433 12.47 2.67 -40.94
C LEU A 433 12.28 3.97 -40.15
N ASP A 434 12.96 4.10 -39.02
CA ASP A 434 12.94 5.32 -38.21
C ASP A 434 13.56 6.51 -38.95
N ALA A 435 14.70 6.29 -39.63
CA ALA A 435 15.35 7.30 -40.45
C ALA A 435 14.43 7.80 -41.56
N GLU A 436 13.71 6.89 -42.23
CA GLU A 436 12.75 7.24 -43.26
C GLU A 436 11.53 7.97 -42.68
N ALA A 437 11.02 7.53 -41.53
CA ALA A 437 9.92 8.19 -40.83
C ALA A 437 10.27 9.64 -40.46
N CYS A 438 11.47 9.87 -39.94
CA CYS A 438 11.99 11.21 -39.64
C CYS A 438 12.12 12.07 -40.91
N ARG A 439 12.68 11.52 -42.00
CA ARG A 439 12.83 12.22 -43.28
C ARG A 439 11.47 12.69 -43.82
N VAL A 440 10.46 11.82 -43.80
CA VAL A 440 9.12 12.15 -44.30
C VAL A 440 8.46 13.22 -43.44
N LEU A 441 8.61 13.18 -42.12
CA LEU A 441 8.10 14.21 -41.21
C LEU A 441 8.70 15.59 -41.47
N TYR A 442 10.00 15.68 -41.68
CA TYR A 442 10.64 16.96 -42.03
C TYR A 442 10.24 17.47 -43.43
N SER A 443 9.79 16.59 -44.32
CA SER A 443 9.32 16.96 -45.66
C SER A 443 7.84 17.38 -45.70
N MET A 444 7.14 17.36 -44.57
CA MET A 444 5.72 17.73 -44.53
C MET A 444 5.55 19.24 -44.77
N PRO A 445 4.49 19.65 -45.49
CA PRO A 445 4.10 21.05 -45.58
C PRO A 445 3.67 21.60 -44.22
N LYS A 446 3.54 22.93 -44.14
CA LYS A 446 3.08 23.60 -42.90
C LYS A 446 1.69 23.11 -42.50
N TRP A 447 1.54 22.79 -41.22
CA TRP A 447 0.29 22.36 -40.62
C TRP A 447 -0.56 23.57 -40.22
N ILE A 448 -1.87 23.36 -40.13
CA ILE A 448 -2.76 24.30 -39.46
C ILE A 448 -2.49 24.16 -37.95
N PRO A 449 -2.00 25.20 -37.27
CA PRO A 449 -1.58 25.12 -35.88
C PRO A 449 -2.78 24.96 -34.95
N GLY A 450 -2.54 24.39 -33.77
CA GLY A 450 -3.59 24.20 -32.76
C GLY A 450 -3.97 25.50 -32.06
N LYS A 451 -5.21 25.57 -31.57
CA LYS A 451 -5.72 26.73 -30.82
C LYS A 451 -6.23 26.33 -29.45
N GLN A 452 -6.00 27.22 -28.48
CA GLN A 452 -6.54 27.12 -27.13
C GLN A 452 -7.01 28.49 -26.69
N ARG A 453 -8.29 28.61 -26.29
CA ARG A 453 -8.91 29.89 -25.91
C ARG A 453 -8.78 30.96 -27.00
N GLY A 454 -8.89 30.54 -28.26
CA GLY A 454 -8.74 31.40 -29.44
C GLY A 454 -7.31 31.82 -29.79
N GLN A 455 -6.31 31.49 -28.97
CA GLN A 455 -4.89 31.78 -29.24
C GLN A 455 -4.19 30.59 -29.90
N VAL A 456 -3.32 30.86 -30.86
CA VAL A 456 -2.51 29.83 -31.53
C VAL A 456 -1.39 29.41 -30.58
N VAL A 457 -1.28 28.11 -30.32
CA VAL A 457 -0.34 27.57 -29.33
C VAL A 457 0.52 26.45 -29.93
N ARG A 458 1.67 26.19 -29.30
CA ARG A 458 2.55 25.09 -29.67
C ARG A 458 1.96 23.80 -29.15
N VAL A 459 1.75 22.82 -30.04
CA VAL A 459 1.08 21.56 -29.67
C VAL A 459 1.94 20.36 -29.96
N LYS A 460 2.04 19.45 -28.99
CA LYS A 460 2.69 18.15 -29.17
C LYS A 460 1.74 17.19 -29.88
N TYR A 461 2.13 16.70 -31.05
CA TYR A 461 1.36 15.80 -31.90
C TYR A 461 2.04 14.43 -32.02
N THR A 462 1.25 13.35 -32.02
CA THR A 462 1.74 11.97 -32.15
C THR A 462 1.16 11.33 -33.41
N LEU A 463 2.01 10.89 -34.33
CA LEU A 463 1.62 10.32 -35.62
C LEU A 463 2.15 8.88 -35.80
N PRO A 464 1.27 7.89 -35.97
CA PRO A 464 1.67 6.53 -36.34
C PRO A 464 1.89 6.41 -37.85
N ILE A 465 3.09 5.98 -38.25
CA ILE A 465 3.48 5.73 -39.64
C ILE A 465 3.60 4.21 -39.85
N SER A 466 2.88 3.66 -40.83
CA SER A 466 2.85 2.21 -41.09
C SER A 466 3.64 1.86 -42.34
N PHE A 467 4.59 0.94 -42.20
CA PHE A 467 5.40 0.34 -43.27
C PHE A 467 4.93 -1.09 -43.50
N ALA A 468 4.41 -1.35 -44.70
CA ALA A 468 3.99 -2.67 -45.14
C ALA A 468 4.59 -2.94 -46.53
N LEU A 469 5.16 -4.11 -46.74
CA LEU A 469 5.55 -4.55 -48.08
C LEU A 469 4.27 -5.00 -48.80
N LYS A 470 4.14 -4.62 -50.07
CA LYS A 470 3.05 -5.09 -50.92
C LYS A 470 3.40 -6.42 -51.55
#